data_AF-A0A0F9XMD1-F1
#
_entry.id   AF-A0A0F9XMD1-F1
#
_cell.length_a   1.000
_cell.length_b   1.000
_cell.length_c   1.000
_cell.angle_alpha   90.00
_cell.angle_beta   90.00
_cell.angle_gamma   90.00
#
_symmetry.space_group_name_H-M   'P 1'
#
loop_
_entity.id
_entity.type
_entity.pdbx_description
1 polymer ?
#
loop_
_entity_poly.entity_id
_entity_poly.type
_entity_poly.pdbx_seq_one_letter_code
_entity_poly.pdbx_strand_id
1 'polypeptide(L)' 'MHFIYRYALIALVIFCSNFNGFSQDQSSETKLVVGIIVDQMRPEYLYRFQNKFSDGGFKRLMNDGFV' A
#
# COMPACT_ATOMS: atom_id res chain seq x y z
N MET A 1 -37.78 -34.12 -23.21
CA MET A 1 -36.35 -33.78 -23.46
C MET A 1 -36.11 -32.26 -23.53
N HIS A 2 -36.78 -31.50 -24.40
CA HIS A 2 -36.50 -30.07 -24.63
C HIS A 2 -36.74 -29.13 -23.41
N PHE A 3 -37.73 -29.43 -22.55
CA PHE A 3 -38.00 -28.62 -21.36
C PHE A 3 -36.91 -28.73 -20.29
N ILE A 4 -36.28 -29.90 -20.13
CA ILE A 4 -35.24 -30.15 -19.11
C ILE A 4 -33.98 -29.32 -19.40
N TYR A 5 -33.56 -29.25 -20.67
CA TYR A 5 -32.41 -28.45 -21.08
C TYR A 5 -32.61 -26.94 -20.88
N ARG A 6 -33.85 -26.45 -21.05
CA ARG A 6 -34.18 -25.04 -20.79
C ARG A 6 -34.02 -24.67 -19.31
N TYR A 7 -34.46 -25.54 -18.40
CA TYR A 7 -34.28 -25.32 -16.96
C TYR A 7 -32.81 -25.46 -16.51
N ALA A 8 -32.06 -26.41 -17.08
CA ALA A 8 -30.64 -26.59 -16.78
C ALA A 8 -29.78 -25.38 -17.21
N LEU A 9 -30.11 -24.74 -18.34
CA LEU A 9 -29.42 -23.55 -18.83
C LEU A 9 -29.67 -22.35 -17.89
N ILE A 10 -30.90 -22.17 -17.41
CA ILE A 10 -31.26 -21.10 -16.47
C ILE A 10 -30.50 -21.27 -15.13
N ALA A 11 -30.38 -22.50 -14.62
CA ALA A 11 -29.65 -22.79 -13.39
C ALA A 11 -28.14 -22.51 -13.52
N LEU A 12 -27.53 -22.82 -14.68
CA LEU A 12 -26.12 -22.54 -14.97
C LEU A 12 -25.83 -21.02 -14.97
N VAL A 13 -26.74 -20.23 -15.54
CA VAL A 13 -26.59 -18.77 -15.61
C VAL A 13 -26.66 -18.13 -14.21
N ILE A 14 -27.57 -18.60 -13.36
CA ILE A 14 -27.70 -18.13 -11.96
C ILE A 14 -26.45 -18.49 -11.14
N PHE A 15 -25.86 -19.65 -11.38
CA PHE A 15 -24.64 -20.09 -10.69
C PHE A 15 -23.44 -19.18 -11.02
N CYS A 16 -23.31 -18.74 -12.27
CA CYS A 16 -22.24 -17.81 -12.68
C CYS A 16 -22.42 -16.37 -12.14
N SER A 17 -23.67 -15.92 -11.90
CA SER A 17 -23.93 -14.55 -11.43
C SER A 17 -23.53 -14.26 -9.98
N ASN A 18 -23.09 -15.27 -9.21
CA ASN A 18 -22.64 -15.09 -7.82
C ASN A 18 -21.14 -14.76 -7.68
N PHE A 19 -20.41 -14.59 -8.79
CA PHE A 19 -18.99 -14.22 -8.77
C PHE A 19 -18.82 -12.70 -8.53
N ASN A 20 -19.02 -12.27 -7.28
CA ASN A 20 -18.68 -10.93 -6.84
C ASN A 20 -17.15 -10.81 -6.80
N GLY A 21 -16.56 -10.25 -7.85
CA GLY A 21 -15.15 -9.88 -7.87
C GLY A 21 -14.89 -8.72 -6.92
N PHE A 22 -14.49 -9.00 -5.68
CA PHE A 22 -13.90 -8.00 -4.81
C PHE A 22 -12.46 -7.72 -5.28
N SER A 23 -12.28 -6.61 -5.98
CA SER A 23 -10.95 -6.04 -6.16
C SER A 23 -11.03 -4.53 -6.28
N GLN A 24 -10.72 -3.85 -5.19
CA GLN A 24 -9.86 -2.68 -5.16
C GLN A 24 -9.46 -2.46 -3.71
N ASP A 25 -8.21 -2.81 -3.42
CA ASP A 25 -7.59 -2.58 -2.12
C ASP A 25 -7.57 -1.07 -1.84
N GLN A 26 -7.76 -0.77 -0.57
CA GLN A 26 -8.09 0.55 -0.05
C GLN A 26 -6.94 1.52 -0.34
N SER A 27 -7.22 2.55 -1.13
CA SER A 27 -6.30 3.63 -1.49
C SER A 27 -5.42 4.03 -0.29
N SER A 28 -4.12 3.81 -0.42
CA SER A 28 -3.10 4.24 0.54
C SER A 28 -2.85 5.75 0.43
N GLU A 29 -3.92 6.53 0.54
CA GLU A 29 -3.84 7.99 0.43
C GLU A 29 -3.03 8.55 1.61
N THR A 30 -1.92 9.20 1.29
CA THR A 30 -1.08 9.90 2.26
C THR A 30 -1.83 11.09 2.83
N LYS A 31 -2.27 10.97 4.08
CA LYS A 31 -3.07 12.01 4.76
C LYS A 31 -2.26 13.24 5.19
N LEU A 32 -0.94 13.11 5.28
CA LEU A 32 -0.07 14.18 5.76
C LEU A 32 1.33 14.07 5.15
N VAL A 33 1.84 15.19 4.65
CA VAL A 33 3.23 15.35 4.21
C VAL A 33 3.87 16.42 5.08
N VAL A 34 5.04 16.10 5.65
CA VAL A 34 5.83 17.04 6.46
C VAL A 34 7.17 17.26 5.77
N GLY A 35 7.41 18.49 5.33
CA GLY A 35 8.71 18.93 4.83
C GLY A 35 9.55 19.50 5.96
N ILE A 36 10.74 18.94 6.19
CA ILE A 36 11.70 19.41 7.20
C ILE A 36 12.89 20.01 6.46
N ILE A 37 13.15 21.30 6.67
CA ILE A 37 14.31 21.99 6.12
C ILE A 37 15.23 22.34 7.28
N VAL A 38 16.49 21.96 7.17
CA VAL A 38 17.51 22.29 8.16
C VAL A 38 18.59 23.10 7.45
N ASP A 39 18.76 24.35 7.87
CA ASP A 39 19.75 25.24 7.29
C ASP A 39 21.17 24.72 7.57
N GLN A 40 22.08 24.95 6.62
CA GLN A 40 23.49 24.54 6.68
C GLN A 40 23.76 23.05 6.92
N MET A 41 22.79 22.16 6.64
CA MET A 41 23.03 20.72 6.76
C MET A 41 23.92 20.18 5.66
N ARG A 42 24.87 19.34 6.07
CA ARG A 42 25.72 18.55 5.18
C ARG A 42 25.38 17.06 5.31
N PRO A 43 25.26 16.32 4.20
CA PRO A 43 24.85 14.92 4.23
C PRO A 43 25.86 14.03 4.97
N GLU A 44 27.15 14.36 4.96
CA GLU A 44 28.19 13.57 5.64
C GLU A 44 28.03 13.57 7.17
N TYR A 45 27.36 14.58 7.73
CA TYR A 45 27.06 14.63 9.17
C TYR A 45 26.10 13.53 9.60
N LEU A 46 25.20 13.10 8.72
CA LEU A 46 24.26 12.02 9.01
C LEU A 46 25.01 10.70 9.28
N TYR A 47 26.00 10.38 8.45
CA TYR A 47 26.82 9.18 8.64
C TYR A 47 27.84 9.33 9.77
N ARG A 48 28.50 10.49 9.88
CA ARG A 48 29.54 10.73 10.90
C ARG A 48 28.98 10.67 12.33
N PHE A 49 27.77 11.16 12.54
CA PHE A 49 27.15 11.24 13.86
C PHE A 49 26.03 10.23 14.07
N GLN A 50 25.92 9.22 13.21
CA GLN A 50 24.90 8.16 13.29
C GLN A 50 24.85 7.51 14.68
N ASN A 51 26.01 7.26 15.29
CA ASN A 51 26.13 6.65 16.62
C ASN A 51 25.63 7.56 17.76
N LYS A 52 25.44 8.85 17.50
CA LYS A 52 24.90 9.83 18.46
C LYS A 52 23.41 10.08 18.27
N PHE A 53 22.78 9.53 17.23
CA PHE A 53 21.35 9.70 17.00
C PHE A 53 20.53 8.64 17.74
N SER A 54 19.43 9.08 18.32
CA SER A 54 18.40 8.19 18.86
C SER A 54 17.66 7.46 17.74
N ASP A 55 17.13 6.28 18.04
CA ASP A 55 16.48 5.41 17.06
C ASP A 55 15.24 6.03 16.37
N GLY A 56 14.56 7.00 17.00
CA GLY A 56 13.33 7.60 16.46
C GLY A 56 13.48 8.81 15.53
N GLY A 57 14.70 9.29 15.27
CA GLY A 57 14.96 10.53 14.53
C GLY A 57 15.57 10.31 13.14
N PHE A 58 16.69 10.99 12.86
CA PHE A 58 17.44 10.83 11.61
C PHE A 58 17.83 9.38 11.31
N LYS A 59 18.10 8.57 12.35
CA LYS A 59 18.41 7.14 12.18
C LYS A 59 17.25 6.35 11.55
N ARG A 60 16.01 6.65 11.95
CA ARG A 60 14.82 6.06 11.32
C ARG A 60 14.67 6.51 9.87
N LEU A 61 14.86 7.79 9.61
CA LEU A 61 14.77 8.34 8.25
C LEU A 61 15.82 7.73 7.31
N MET A 62 17.02 7.42 7.81
CA MET A 62 18.07 6.78 7.01
C MET A 62 17.85 5.27 6.80
N ASN A 63 17.17 4.60 7.72
CA ASN A 63 16.95 3.14 7.66
C ASN A 63 15.66 2.78 6.89
N ASP A 64 14.57 3.50 7.16
CA ASP A 64 13.24 3.22 6.61
C ASP A 64 12.90 4.12 5.41
N GLY A 65 13.70 5.17 5.18
CA GLY A 65 13.50 6.14 4.12
C GLY A 65 14.49 5.98 2.96
N PHE A 66 14.30 6.79 1.93
CA PHE A 66 15.27 6.96 0.85
C PHE A 66 16.08 8.23 1.10
N VAL A 67 17.41 8.12 1.11
CA VAL A 67 18.36 9.23 1.30
C VAL A 67 19.09 9.53 -0.01
#